data_AF-B7BHI1-F1
#
_entry.id   AF-B7BHI1-F1
#
_cell.length_a   1.000
_cell.length_b   1.000
_cell.length_c   1.000
_cell.angle_alpha   90.00
_cell.angle_beta   90.00
_cell.angle_gamma   90.00
#
_symmetry.space_group_name_H-M   'P 1'
#
loop_
_entity.id
_entity.type
_entity.pdbx_description
1 polymer ?
#
loop_
_entity_poly.entity_id
_entity_poly.type
_entity_poly.pdbx_seq_one_letter_code
_entity_poly.pdbx_strand_id
1 'polypeptide(L)'
;HRPVGGSFSGNIKANIDEFEYKGYKYENILLSGNFKKNGFNGVLDIDDPNGKLYAEGLFLHEGKNSMFNFTSRLEHFRPDSLHLTNKYEAPDISCSLNADFTGNNIDNLEGSITLDSLSFKTKPDTFFLKKLKVEATGHSLNRHLTITSDVLNGEVTGAYSFTTIVPSLMQTLKGYVPALINVTQKKQKVMENNFSLLLTIENTEVISNTLKLPFTMLNQGRITGHYNNQYNRFRFEAYLPKFNIGKSMFESGYLTCDNPEDKVNLKLKATNYNAKGLRNYMDLKVDAKDNQIKTQISWANNKERLFKADLSASTLFIEEEQEKGPTKLRTEISLNESPLILNDSTWHIAPSTITIADGKIGIQDFSVSNGTEYLHMEGTVSKDPADTLLLDLKQVELSYIFDILNIPVLQFAGKATGTFNITDLY
;
A
#
# COMPACT_ATOMS: atom_id res chain seq x y z
N HIS A 1 -16.24 -46.15 18.13
CA HIS A 1 -15.83 -47.30 17.31
C HIS A 1 -14.73 -46.87 16.34
N ARG A 2 -13.54 -47.48 16.39
CA ARG A 2 -12.52 -47.31 15.35
C ARG A 2 -12.86 -48.23 14.16
N PRO A 3 -12.81 -47.78 12.91
CA PRO A 3 -13.06 -48.65 11.76
C PRO A 3 -11.95 -49.70 11.65
N VAL A 4 -12.34 -50.96 11.62
CA VAL A 4 -11.45 -52.08 11.32
C VAL A 4 -11.42 -52.22 9.80
N GLY A 5 -10.36 -51.73 9.16
CA GLY A 5 -10.01 -52.08 7.77
C GLY A 5 -10.49 -51.16 6.63
N GLY A 6 -10.99 -49.95 6.89
CA GLY A 6 -11.48 -49.07 5.82
C GLY A 6 -11.31 -47.59 6.13
N SER A 7 -11.08 -46.81 5.10
CA SER A 7 -11.03 -45.35 5.22
C SER A 7 -12.33 -44.78 5.78
N PHE A 8 -12.23 -43.78 6.65
CA PHE A 8 -13.38 -43.09 7.23
C PHE A 8 -14.29 -42.57 6.09
N SER A 9 -15.53 -43.06 6.05
CA SER A 9 -16.56 -42.62 5.12
C SER A 9 -17.91 -42.70 5.83
N GLY A 10 -18.84 -41.85 5.44
CA GLY A 10 -20.13 -41.76 6.09
C GLY A 10 -20.94 -40.58 5.57
N ASN A 11 -22.15 -40.48 6.12
CA ASN A 11 -23.08 -39.42 5.78
C ASN A 11 -23.29 -38.58 7.05
N ILE A 12 -23.29 -37.26 6.89
CA ILE A 12 -23.65 -36.31 7.94
C ILE A 12 -25.02 -35.71 7.62
N LYS A 13 -25.87 -35.66 8.64
CA LYS A 13 -27.08 -34.85 8.69
C LYS A 13 -27.13 -34.26 10.09
N ALA A 14 -26.73 -33.01 10.22
CA ALA A 14 -26.73 -32.28 11.46
C ALA A 14 -27.73 -31.13 11.34
N ASN A 15 -28.65 -31.07 12.30
CA ASN A 15 -29.42 -29.87 12.56
C ASN A 15 -28.85 -29.27 13.85
N ILE A 16 -28.34 -28.06 13.76
CA ILE A 16 -27.76 -27.32 14.88
C ILE A 16 -28.70 -26.15 15.12
N ASP A 17 -29.55 -26.29 16.13
CA ASP A 17 -30.53 -25.27 16.48
C ASP A 17 -29.82 -24.01 17.03
N GLU A 18 -28.71 -24.20 17.75
CA GLU A 18 -27.96 -23.13 18.39
C GLU A 18 -26.45 -23.44 18.46
N PHE A 19 -25.64 -22.44 18.15
CA PHE A 19 -24.20 -22.43 18.37
C PHE A 19 -23.73 -21.05 18.84
N GLU A 20 -23.02 -20.97 19.96
CA GLU A 20 -22.50 -19.70 20.47
C GLU A 20 -21.06 -19.45 20.02
N TYR A 21 -20.81 -18.27 19.43
CA TYR A 21 -19.46 -17.82 19.11
C TYR A 21 -19.35 -16.30 19.23
N LYS A 22 -18.26 -15.82 19.85
CA LYS A 22 -18.03 -14.39 20.13
C LYS A 22 -19.21 -13.68 20.83
N GLY A 23 -19.91 -14.40 21.71
CA GLY A 23 -21.06 -13.85 22.43
C GLY A 23 -22.26 -13.55 21.54
N TYR A 24 -22.30 -14.11 20.33
CA TYR A 24 -23.48 -14.16 19.47
C TYR A 24 -23.96 -15.61 19.35
N LYS A 25 -25.28 -15.78 19.41
CA LYS A 25 -25.97 -17.05 19.28
C LYS A 25 -26.38 -17.24 17.83
N TYR A 26 -25.70 -18.12 17.12
CA TYR A 26 -26.04 -18.52 15.75
C TYR A 26 -27.13 -19.57 15.77
N GLU A 27 -28.11 -19.43 14.90
CA GLU A 27 -29.30 -20.28 14.87
C GLU A 27 -29.53 -20.90 13.50
N ASN A 28 -30.30 -22.00 13.47
CA ASN A 28 -30.81 -22.67 12.27
C ASN A 28 -29.72 -23.06 11.26
N ILE A 29 -28.75 -23.84 11.71
CA ILE A 29 -27.67 -24.34 10.85
C ILE A 29 -27.97 -25.79 10.47
N LEU A 30 -28.18 -26.03 9.18
CA LEU A 30 -28.37 -27.33 8.57
C LEU A 30 -27.12 -27.71 7.79
N LEU A 31 -26.51 -28.84 8.16
CA LEU A 31 -25.38 -29.42 7.45
C LEU A 31 -25.74 -30.83 7.00
N SER A 32 -25.68 -31.06 5.70
CA SER A 32 -25.89 -32.39 5.13
C SER A 32 -24.83 -32.72 4.10
N GLY A 33 -24.39 -33.97 4.03
CA GLY A 33 -23.40 -34.35 3.04
C GLY A 33 -22.83 -35.73 3.23
N ASN A 34 -22.01 -36.14 2.28
CA ASN A 34 -21.30 -37.40 2.30
C ASN A 34 -19.80 -37.09 2.38
N PHE A 35 -19.12 -37.72 3.33
CA PHE A 35 -17.67 -37.65 3.43
C PHE A 35 -17.06 -39.02 3.12
N LYS A 36 -15.92 -39.00 2.45
CA LYS A 36 -15.04 -40.14 2.23
C LYS A 36 -13.64 -39.73 2.67
N LYS A 37 -12.70 -40.68 2.67
CA LYS A 37 -11.29 -40.45 3.05
C LYS A 37 -10.70 -39.15 2.50
N ASN A 38 -11.01 -38.89 1.24
CA ASN A 38 -10.36 -37.88 0.42
C ASN A 38 -11.38 -36.88 -0.12
N GLY A 39 -12.54 -36.71 0.50
CA GLY A 39 -13.47 -35.73 -0.03
C GLY A 39 -14.75 -35.56 0.76
N PHE A 40 -15.38 -34.44 0.49
CA PHE A 40 -16.63 -34.01 1.09
C PHE A 40 -17.53 -33.49 -0.03
N ASN A 41 -18.77 -33.97 -0.08
CA ASN A 41 -19.81 -33.42 -0.95
C ASN A 41 -21.03 -33.12 -0.09
N GLY A 42 -21.41 -31.86 0.03
CA GLY A 42 -22.47 -31.49 0.94
C GLY A 42 -23.06 -30.12 0.70
N VAL A 43 -24.07 -29.84 1.52
CA VAL A 43 -24.84 -28.61 1.57
C VAL A 43 -24.77 -28.07 3.00
N LEU A 44 -24.50 -26.79 3.12
CA LEU A 44 -24.59 -25.98 4.32
C LEU A 44 -25.68 -24.93 4.09
N ASP A 45 -26.69 -24.91 4.94
CA ASP A 45 -27.77 -23.94 4.91
C ASP A 45 -27.90 -23.30 6.28
N ILE A 46 -27.73 -21.99 6.35
CA ILE A 46 -27.79 -21.19 7.57
C ILE A 46 -28.90 -20.16 7.38
N ASP A 47 -29.91 -20.20 8.24
CA ASP A 47 -31.00 -19.22 8.26
C ASP A 47 -31.01 -18.44 9.58
N ASP A 48 -30.00 -17.58 9.74
CA ASP A 48 -29.85 -16.72 10.91
C ASP A 48 -30.50 -15.34 10.65
N PRO A 49 -31.13 -14.71 11.67
CA PRO A 49 -31.75 -13.38 11.51
C PRO A 49 -30.79 -12.29 11.01
N ASN A 50 -29.48 -12.45 11.22
CA ASN A 50 -28.42 -11.53 10.80
C ASN A 50 -27.60 -12.03 9.60
N GLY A 51 -28.08 -13.08 8.91
CA GLY A 51 -27.53 -13.50 7.64
C GLY A 51 -27.97 -14.89 7.21
N LYS A 52 -28.26 -15.04 5.92
CA LYS A 52 -28.54 -16.33 5.30
C LYS A 52 -27.36 -16.77 4.45
N LEU A 53 -26.96 -18.03 4.59
CA LEU A 53 -25.90 -18.63 3.78
C LEU A 53 -26.38 -19.99 3.28
N TYR A 54 -26.58 -20.11 1.98
CA TYR A 54 -26.67 -21.40 1.31
C TYR A 54 -25.34 -21.68 0.61
N ALA A 55 -24.74 -22.84 0.85
CA ALA A 55 -23.55 -23.28 0.15
C ALA A 55 -23.64 -24.76 -0.18
N GLU A 56 -23.27 -25.14 -1.38
CA GLU A 56 -23.20 -26.53 -1.80
C GLU A 56 -21.94 -26.79 -2.60
N GLY A 57 -21.36 -27.97 -2.43
CA GLY A 57 -20.19 -28.28 -3.23
C GLY A 57 -19.45 -29.54 -2.85
N LEU A 58 -18.46 -29.81 -3.69
CA LEU A 58 -17.55 -30.92 -3.68
C LEU A 58 -16.13 -30.40 -3.39
N PHE A 59 -15.51 -31.01 -2.40
CA PHE A 59 -14.08 -30.95 -2.17
C PHE A 59 -13.50 -32.36 -2.32
N LEU A 60 -12.47 -32.52 -3.15
CA LEU A 60 -11.69 -33.75 -3.28
C LEU A 60 -10.23 -33.46 -2.95
N HIS A 61 -9.69 -34.12 -1.93
CA HIS A 61 -8.30 -34.03 -1.55
C HIS A 61 -7.44 -35.01 -2.36
N GLU A 62 -6.72 -34.48 -3.34
CA GLU A 62 -5.83 -35.25 -4.24
C GLU A 62 -4.41 -34.65 -4.26
N GLY A 63 -3.90 -34.31 -3.08
CA GLY A 63 -2.58 -33.70 -2.95
C GLY A 63 -2.53 -32.35 -3.68
N LYS A 64 -1.62 -32.22 -4.65
CA LYS A 64 -1.44 -30.98 -5.44
C LYS A 64 -2.61 -30.68 -6.39
N ASN A 65 -3.40 -31.68 -6.75
CA ASN A 65 -4.51 -31.56 -7.70
C ASN A 65 -5.87 -31.62 -6.99
N SER A 66 -5.92 -31.20 -5.71
CA SER A 66 -7.17 -31.21 -4.95
C SER A 66 -8.21 -30.36 -5.68
N MET A 67 -9.43 -30.89 -5.82
CA MET A 67 -10.51 -30.26 -6.58
C MET A 67 -11.48 -29.55 -5.64
N PHE A 68 -11.93 -28.37 -6.03
CA PHE A 68 -12.91 -27.56 -5.35
C PHE A 68 -13.95 -27.12 -6.37
N ASN A 69 -15.19 -27.59 -6.20
CA ASN A 69 -16.32 -27.16 -7.01
C ASN A 69 -17.46 -26.84 -6.05
N PHE A 70 -17.70 -25.56 -5.79
CA PHE A 70 -18.75 -25.15 -4.87
C PHE A 70 -19.39 -23.85 -5.29
N THR A 71 -20.66 -23.71 -4.94
CA THR A 71 -21.43 -22.49 -5.09
C THR A 71 -21.91 -22.04 -3.72
N SER A 72 -22.03 -20.74 -3.52
CA SER A 72 -22.69 -20.19 -2.35
C SER A 72 -23.49 -18.94 -2.67
N ARG A 73 -24.54 -18.72 -1.89
CA ARG A 73 -25.37 -17.53 -1.88
C ARG A 73 -25.41 -16.99 -0.46
N LEU A 74 -24.95 -15.77 -0.30
CA LEU A 74 -24.97 -15.01 0.93
C LEU A 74 -26.00 -13.90 0.80
N GLU A 75 -26.93 -13.82 1.73
CA GLU A 75 -27.97 -12.80 1.76
C GLU A 75 -28.02 -12.14 3.15
N HIS A 76 -28.15 -10.81 3.16
CA HIS A 76 -28.33 -10.03 4.39
C HIS A 76 -27.31 -10.33 5.49
N PHE A 77 -26.05 -10.59 5.13
CA PHE A 77 -24.99 -10.81 6.11
C PHE A 77 -24.64 -9.51 6.81
N ARG A 78 -24.91 -9.45 8.13
CA ARG A 78 -24.70 -8.30 9.00
C ARG A 78 -23.60 -8.57 10.01
N PRO A 79 -22.32 -8.40 9.62
CA PRO A 79 -21.19 -8.80 10.45
C PRO A 79 -21.07 -7.98 11.75
N ASP A 80 -21.70 -6.82 11.86
CA ASP A 80 -21.78 -6.04 13.10
C ASP A 80 -22.72 -6.68 14.13
N SER A 81 -23.91 -7.08 13.67
CA SER A 81 -24.94 -7.74 14.46
C SER A 81 -24.49 -9.14 14.91
N LEU A 82 -23.61 -9.78 14.13
CA LEU A 82 -22.93 -11.03 14.47
C LEU A 82 -21.67 -10.87 15.34
N HIS A 83 -21.38 -9.65 15.83
CA HIS A 83 -20.18 -9.32 16.62
C HIS A 83 -18.83 -9.66 15.93
N LEU A 84 -18.80 -9.68 14.60
CA LEU A 84 -17.60 -9.98 13.81
C LEU A 84 -16.77 -8.72 13.53
N THR A 85 -17.40 -7.55 13.41
CA THR A 85 -16.71 -6.27 13.17
C THR A 85 -17.55 -5.07 13.60
N ASN A 86 -16.92 -3.98 14.02
CA ASN A 86 -17.57 -2.68 14.27
C ASN A 86 -17.08 -1.59 13.30
N LYS A 87 -16.42 -1.98 12.20
CA LYS A 87 -15.77 -1.04 11.28
C LYS A 87 -16.77 -0.21 10.45
N TYR A 88 -17.95 -0.76 10.18
CA TYR A 88 -18.99 -0.16 9.33
C TYR A 88 -20.28 -0.02 10.12
N GLU A 89 -21.07 1.03 9.84
CA GLU A 89 -22.34 1.28 10.50
C GLU A 89 -23.47 0.53 9.77
N ALA A 90 -24.08 -0.46 10.42
CA ALA A 90 -25.12 -1.32 9.88
C ALA A 90 -24.78 -1.94 8.49
N PRO A 91 -23.63 -2.64 8.36
CA PRO A 91 -23.27 -3.34 7.13
C PRO A 91 -24.30 -4.42 6.78
N ASP A 92 -24.73 -4.45 5.52
CA ASP A 92 -25.55 -5.52 4.94
C ASP A 92 -24.90 -5.96 3.62
N ILE A 93 -24.46 -7.21 3.59
CA ILE A 93 -23.67 -7.79 2.49
C ILE A 93 -24.47 -8.92 1.86
N SER A 94 -24.58 -8.90 0.53
CA SER A 94 -25.17 -10.00 -0.23
C SER A 94 -24.34 -10.28 -1.48
N CYS A 95 -24.15 -11.55 -1.83
CA CYS A 95 -23.41 -11.95 -3.03
C CYS A 95 -23.68 -13.42 -3.39
N SER A 96 -23.33 -13.80 -4.62
CA SER A 96 -23.22 -15.20 -5.02
C SER A 96 -21.77 -15.51 -5.41
N LEU A 97 -21.28 -16.66 -5.00
CA LEU A 97 -19.92 -17.12 -5.28
C LEU A 97 -19.99 -18.46 -6.02
N ASN A 98 -19.24 -18.58 -7.10
CA ASN A 98 -19.04 -19.82 -7.84
C ASN A 98 -17.53 -20.08 -7.91
N ALA A 99 -17.07 -21.19 -7.38
CA ALA A 99 -15.67 -21.57 -7.42
C ALA A 99 -15.53 -22.96 -8.04
N ASP A 100 -14.71 -23.05 -9.08
CA ASP A 100 -14.39 -24.30 -9.77
C ASP A 100 -12.90 -24.29 -10.11
N PHE A 101 -12.10 -24.90 -9.23
CA PHE A 101 -10.66 -24.90 -9.37
C PHE A 101 -10.01 -26.17 -8.80
N THR A 102 -8.78 -26.42 -9.25
CA THR A 102 -7.88 -27.41 -8.71
C THR A 102 -6.65 -26.73 -8.11
N GLY A 103 -6.02 -27.39 -7.15
CA GLY A 103 -4.85 -26.86 -6.45
C GLY A 103 -4.92 -27.13 -4.95
N ASN A 104 -3.86 -26.83 -4.22
CA ASN A 104 -3.85 -26.95 -2.75
C ASN A 104 -3.15 -25.78 -2.05
N ASN A 105 -2.68 -24.81 -2.81
CA ASN A 105 -2.11 -23.56 -2.34
C ASN A 105 -2.25 -22.49 -3.43
N ILE A 106 -2.04 -21.22 -3.07
CA ILE A 106 -2.22 -20.09 -3.99
C ILE A 106 -1.30 -20.13 -5.23
N ASP A 107 -0.18 -20.85 -5.15
CA ASP A 107 0.82 -20.97 -6.23
C ASP A 107 0.53 -22.13 -7.20
N ASN A 108 -0.47 -22.98 -6.94
CA ASN A 108 -0.89 -24.04 -7.88
C ASN A 108 -2.39 -24.06 -8.15
N LEU A 109 -3.09 -22.93 -7.94
CA LEU A 109 -4.48 -22.81 -8.34
C LEU A 109 -4.61 -22.77 -9.86
N GLU A 110 -5.55 -23.56 -10.38
CA GLU A 110 -6.01 -23.58 -11.77
C GLU A 110 -7.52 -23.74 -11.81
N GLY A 111 -8.21 -22.90 -12.58
CA GLY A 111 -9.65 -22.83 -12.64
C GLY A 111 -10.15 -21.41 -12.44
N SER A 112 -11.37 -21.25 -11.93
CA SER A 112 -12.02 -19.96 -11.81
C SER A 112 -12.73 -19.75 -10.47
N ILE A 113 -12.74 -18.50 -10.03
CA ILE A 113 -13.58 -18.02 -8.92
C ILE A 113 -14.36 -16.82 -9.45
N THR A 114 -15.68 -16.90 -9.37
CA THR A 114 -16.59 -15.84 -9.80
C THR A 114 -17.44 -15.38 -8.63
N LEU A 115 -17.34 -14.11 -8.29
CA LEU A 115 -18.23 -13.42 -7.37
C LEU A 115 -19.21 -12.59 -8.20
N ASP A 116 -20.50 -12.91 -8.12
CA ASP A 116 -21.57 -12.26 -8.86
C ASP A 116 -22.45 -11.45 -7.90
N SER A 117 -22.91 -10.29 -8.38
CA SER A 117 -23.88 -9.42 -7.70
C SER A 117 -23.50 -9.07 -6.25
N LEU A 118 -22.25 -8.71 -5.99
CA LEU A 118 -21.81 -8.26 -4.67
C LEU A 118 -22.46 -6.90 -4.38
N SER A 119 -23.39 -6.89 -3.43
CA SER A 119 -23.96 -5.70 -2.82
C SER A 119 -23.35 -5.52 -1.44
N PHE A 120 -22.84 -4.31 -1.18
CA PHE A 120 -22.38 -3.91 0.14
C PHE A 120 -23.05 -2.59 0.50
N LYS A 121 -23.90 -2.65 1.51
CA LYS A 121 -24.66 -1.49 2.01
C LYS A 121 -24.19 -1.19 3.41
N THR A 122 -24.12 0.10 3.72
CA THR A 122 -23.97 0.64 5.07
C THR A 122 -25.03 1.71 5.23
N LYS A 123 -25.21 2.25 6.45
CA LYS A 123 -26.12 3.37 6.65
C LYS A 123 -25.81 4.60 5.78
N PRO A 124 -24.55 5.09 5.67
CA PRO A 124 -24.24 6.25 4.84
C PRO A 124 -24.10 5.94 3.34
N ASP A 125 -23.58 4.77 2.98
CA ASP A 125 -23.08 4.50 1.64
C ASP A 125 -23.41 3.08 1.13
N THR A 126 -23.39 2.89 -0.18
CA THR A 126 -23.59 1.59 -0.83
C THR A 126 -22.72 1.46 -2.08
N PHE A 127 -22.24 0.26 -2.36
CA PHE A 127 -21.70 -0.10 -3.66
C PHE A 127 -22.26 -1.42 -4.17
N PHE A 128 -22.25 -1.58 -5.49
CA PHE A 128 -22.64 -2.80 -6.18
C PHE A 128 -21.59 -3.15 -7.23
N LEU A 129 -21.12 -4.39 -7.18
CA LEU A 129 -20.19 -4.96 -8.15
C LEU A 129 -20.92 -6.09 -8.89
N LYS A 130 -21.14 -5.92 -10.19
CA LYS A 130 -21.91 -6.88 -11.00
C LYS A 130 -21.23 -8.23 -11.02
N LYS A 131 -19.92 -8.21 -11.25
CA LYS A 131 -19.11 -9.41 -11.40
C LYS A 131 -17.64 -9.14 -11.06
N LEU A 132 -17.02 -10.08 -10.38
CA LEU A 132 -15.57 -10.22 -10.24
C LEU A 132 -15.22 -11.66 -10.58
N LYS A 133 -14.47 -11.87 -11.64
CA LYS A 133 -14.00 -13.18 -12.08
C LYS A 133 -12.48 -13.21 -12.00
N VAL A 134 -11.94 -14.23 -11.35
CA VAL A 134 -10.51 -14.54 -11.33
C VAL A 134 -10.34 -15.91 -11.97
N GLU A 135 -9.50 -15.98 -13.00
CA GLU A 135 -9.19 -17.21 -13.72
C GLU A 135 -7.69 -17.45 -13.70
N ALA A 136 -7.27 -18.66 -13.33
CA ALA A 136 -5.90 -19.09 -13.38
C ALA A 136 -5.81 -20.30 -14.30
N THR A 137 -4.90 -20.28 -15.27
CA THR A 137 -4.68 -21.38 -16.21
C THR A 137 -3.19 -21.65 -16.39
N GLY A 138 -2.87 -22.84 -16.89
CA GLY A 138 -1.50 -23.22 -17.23
C GLY A 138 -0.68 -23.72 -16.05
N HIS A 139 0.47 -24.31 -16.37
CA HIS A 139 1.32 -24.99 -15.39
C HIS A 139 2.75 -24.43 -15.39
N SER A 140 3.34 -24.36 -14.19
CA SER A 140 4.74 -24.02 -13.96
C SER A 140 5.16 -22.66 -14.56
N LEU A 141 5.79 -22.66 -15.74
CA LEU A 141 6.41 -21.49 -16.37
C LEU A 141 5.46 -20.70 -17.27
N ASN A 142 4.35 -21.32 -17.70
CA ASN A 142 3.38 -20.72 -18.62
C ASN A 142 2.03 -20.53 -17.91
N ARG A 143 2.04 -19.84 -16.76
CA ARG A 143 0.80 -19.54 -16.03
C ARG A 143 0.18 -18.26 -16.56
N HIS A 144 -1.14 -18.22 -16.55
CA HIS A 144 -1.92 -17.07 -16.97
C HIS A 144 -3.03 -16.82 -15.96
N LEU A 145 -2.97 -15.67 -15.28
CA LEU A 145 -4.00 -15.18 -14.38
C LEU A 145 -4.78 -14.07 -15.11
N THR A 146 -6.10 -14.11 -15.04
CA THR A 146 -6.97 -13.02 -15.50
C THR A 146 -7.88 -12.58 -14.37
N ILE A 147 -8.03 -11.27 -14.22
CA ILE A 147 -9.00 -10.63 -13.35
C ILE A 147 -9.95 -9.83 -14.24
N THR A 148 -11.25 -10.00 -14.07
CA THR A 148 -12.27 -9.25 -14.80
C THR A 148 -13.32 -8.75 -13.84
N SER A 149 -13.53 -7.43 -13.79
CA SER A 149 -14.56 -6.81 -12.96
C SER A 149 -14.91 -5.40 -13.44
N ASP A 150 -15.94 -4.81 -12.85
CA ASP A 150 -16.36 -3.44 -13.18
C ASP A 150 -15.33 -2.37 -12.77
N VAL A 151 -14.38 -2.71 -11.89
CA VAL A 151 -13.42 -1.76 -11.28
C VAL A 151 -11.95 -2.10 -11.51
N LEU A 152 -11.65 -3.36 -11.77
CA LEU A 152 -10.30 -3.88 -11.98
C LEU A 152 -10.32 -4.97 -13.03
N ASN A 153 -9.54 -4.78 -14.08
CA ASN A 153 -9.30 -5.76 -15.13
C ASN A 153 -7.80 -5.97 -15.25
N GLY A 154 -7.34 -7.20 -15.46
CA GLY A 154 -5.91 -7.40 -15.62
C GLY A 154 -5.50 -8.82 -15.94
N GLU A 155 -4.24 -8.94 -16.33
CA GLU A 155 -3.59 -10.19 -16.68
C GLU A 155 -2.20 -10.27 -16.05
N VAL A 156 -1.81 -11.47 -15.63
CA VAL A 156 -0.45 -11.80 -15.23
C VAL A 156 -0.03 -13.05 -15.98
N THR A 157 1.08 -12.97 -16.72
CA THR A 157 1.55 -14.04 -17.60
C THR A 157 3.00 -14.40 -17.28
N GLY A 158 3.32 -15.70 -17.26
CA GLY A 158 4.67 -16.23 -17.04
C GLY A 158 4.78 -17.08 -15.78
N ALA A 159 5.99 -17.17 -15.22
CA ALA A 159 6.27 -17.88 -13.99
C ALA A 159 6.08 -16.94 -12.79
N TYR A 160 5.15 -17.23 -11.90
CA TYR A 160 4.94 -16.44 -10.69
C TYR A 160 4.55 -17.30 -9.50
N SER A 161 4.94 -16.83 -8.32
CA SER A 161 4.53 -17.38 -7.02
C SER A 161 4.11 -16.21 -6.11
N PHE A 162 2.82 -16.13 -5.80
CA PHE A 162 2.27 -15.12 -4.90
C PHE A 162 2.92 -15.14 -3.54
N THR A 163 3.39 -16.32 -3.08
CA THR A 163 4.09 -16.43 -1.80
C THR A 163 5.50 -15.82 -1.83
N THR A 164 6.15 -15.74 -3.01
CA THR A 164 7.54 -15.31 -3.13
C THR A 164 7.77 -14.06 -3.98
N ILE A 165 6.75 -13.47 -4.64
CA ILE A 165 6.88 -12.23 -5.42
C ILE A 165 7.48 -11.10 -4.58
N VAL A 166 6.86 -10.76 -3.45
CA VAL A 166 7.32 -9.67 -2.57
C VAL A 166 8.70 -9.97 -1.99
N PRO A 167 8.94 -11.16 -1.40
CA PRO A 167 10.28 -11.60 -1.02
C PRO A 167 11.35 -11.44 -2.11
N SER A 168 11.05 -11.88 -3.34
CA SER A 168 12.00 -11.84 -4.45
C SER A 168 12.31 -10.40 -4.83
N LEU A 169 11.28 -9.54 -4.94
CA LEU A 169 11.46 -8.13 -5.27
C LEU A 169 12.29 -7.42 -4.19
N MET A 170 12.02 -7.69 -2.91
CA MET A 170 12.83 -7.16 -1.81
C MET A 170 14.28 -7.66 -1.88
N GLN A 171 14.50 -8.93 -2.23
CA GLN A 171 15.84 -9.48 -2.43
C GLN A 171 16.57 -8.81 -3.61
N THR A 172 15.87 -8.47 -4.69
CA THR A 172 16.41 -7.69 -5.81
C THR A 172 16.78 -6.27 -5.34
N LEU A 173 15.90 -5.60 -4.59
CA LEU A 173 16.17 -4.26 -4.05
C LEU A 173 17.30 -4.24 -3.01
N LYS A 174 17.53 -5.35 -2.30
CA LYS A 174 18.63 -5.52 -1.34
C LYS A 174 20.00 -5.33 -2.00
N GLY A 175 20.13 -5.58 -3.30
CA GLY A 175 21.36 -5.31 -4.05
C GLY A 175 21.73 -3.82 -4.12
N TYR A 176 20.78 -2.91 -3.85
CA TYR A 176 20.96 -1.46 -4.00
C TYR A 176 20.97 -0.71 -2.67
N VAL A 177 20.11 -1.11 -1.73
CA VAL A 177 19.96 -0.51 -0.38
C VAL A 177 19.85 -1.60 0.69
N PRO A 178 20.90 -2.43 0.89
CA PRO A 178 20.87 -3.52 1.85
C PRO A 178 20.52 -3.10 3.29
N ALA A 179 20.96 -1.90 3.73
CA ALA A 179 20.73 -1.40 5.09
C ALA A 179 19.25 -1.13 5.43
N LEU A 180 18.40 -0.96 4.41
CA LEU A 180 16.96 -0.78 4.59
C LEU A 180 16.17 -2.08 4.51
N ILE A 181 16.79 -3.15 4.02
CA ILE A 181 16.08 -4.37 3.67
C ILE A 181 16.58 -5.50 4.56
N ASN A 182 16.00 -5.53 5.76
CA ASN A 182 16.09 -6.65 6.68
C ASN A 182 15.20 -7.79 6.17
N VAL A 183 15.75 -8.59 5.24
CA VAL A 183 15.16 -9.88 4.87
C VAL A 183 15.33 -10.85 6.04
N THR A 184 14.56 -10.67 7.11
CA THR A 184 14.37 -11.65 8.20
C THR A 184 13.52 -12.82 7.71
N GLN A 185 13.81 -13.33 6.52
CA GLN A 185 13.12 -14.49 6.01
C GLN A 185 13.88 -15.73 6.50
N LYS A 186 13.17 -16.55 7.28
CA LYS A 186 13.41 -18.00 7.32
C LYS A 186 13.82 -18.42 5.91
N LYS A 187 14.88 -19.21 5.74
CA LYS A 187 15.37 -19.74 4.46
C LYS A 187 14.20 -20.35 3.65
N GLN A 188 13.44 -19.51 2.95
CA GLN A 188 12.36 -19.91 2.09
C GLN A 188 12.98 -20.14 0.73
N LYS A 189 12.64 -21.27 0.12
CA LYS A 189 13.05 -21.56 -1.24
C LYS A 189 12.38 -20.52 -2.12
N VAL A 190 13.14 -19.52 -2.57
CA VAL A 190 12.67 -18.52 -3.54
C VAL A 190 12.28 -19.26 -4.81
N MET A 191 11.03 -19.09 -5.25
CA MET A 191 10.53 -19.67 -6.49
C MET A 191 10.90 -18.76 -7.67
N GLU A 192 10.83 -19.29 -8.88
CA GLU A 192 11.00 -18.48 -10.09
C GLU A 192 9.85 -17.48 -10.20
N ASN A 193 10.21 -16.20 -10.37
CA ASN A 193 9.30 -15.11 -10.62
C ASN A 193 9.81 -14.39 -11.88
N ASN A 194 9.26 -14.78 -13.01
CA ASN A 194 9.50 -14.26 -14.35
C ASN A 194 8.14 -14.01 -15.02
N PHE A 195 7.56 -12.83 -14.81
CA PHE A 195 6.21 -12.53 -15.24
C PHE A 195 6.06 -11.12 -15.81
N SER A 196 5.05 -10.97 -16.66
CA SER A 196 4.52 -9.69 -17.09
C SER A 196 3.14 -9.48 -16.46
N LEU A 197 2.82 -8.23 -16.14
CA LEU A 197 1.50 -7.83 -15.64
C LEU A 197 0.96 -6.64 -16.43
N LEU A 198 -0.34 -6.66 -16.66
CA LEU A 198 -1.10 -5.54 -17.19
C LEU A 198 -2.38 -5.42 -16.37
N LEU A 199 -2.56 -4.28 -15.70
CA LEU A 199 -3.74 -3.97 -14.92
C LEU A 199 -4.37 -2.68 -15.45
N THR A 200 -5.68 -2.68 -15.51
CA THR A 200 -6.54 -1.53 -15.83
C THR A 200 -7.47 -1.33 -14.64
N ILE A 201 -7.40 -0.14 -14.03
CA ILE A 201 -8.22 0.23 -12.89
C ILE A 201 -9.24 1.23 -13.41
N GLU A 202 -10.52 0.90 -13.32
CA GLU A 202 -11.60 1.80 -13.72
C GLU A 202 -11.91 2.81 -12.60
N ASN A 203 -13.02 3.55 -12.70
CA ASN A 203 -13.47 4.41 -11.62
C ASN A 203 -13.81 3.58 -10.37
N THR A 204 -13.16 3.89 -9.25
CA THR A 204 -13.36 3.20 -7.96
C THR A 204 -14.05 4.09 -6.92
N GLU A 205 -14.57 5.26 -7.29
CA GLU A 205 -15.08 6.27 -6.34
C GLU A 205 -16.11 5.71 -5.36
N VAL A 206 -17.12 5.01 -5.87
CA VAL A 206 -18.19 4.44 -5.03
C VAL A 206 -17.63 3.40 -4.04
N ILE A 207 -16.74 2.52 -4.51
CA ILE A 207 -16.14 1.46 -3.67
C ILE A 207 -15.19 2.10 -2.64
N SER A 208 -14.32 3.00 -3.07
CA SER A 208 -13.34 3.66 -2.21
C SER A 208 -14.01 4.50 -1.12
N ASN A 209 -15.06 5.24 -1.44
CA ASN A 209 -15.82 6.02 -0.45
C ASN A 209 -16.51 5.09 0.56
N THR A 210 -17.24 4.08 0.08
CA THR A 210 -17.99 3.16 0.95
C THR A 210 -17.07 2.35 1.88
N LEU A 211 -15.91 1.89 1.36
CA LEU A 211 -14.92 1.13 2.13
C LEU A 211 -13.92 2.02 2.89
N LYS A 212 -14.04 3.35 2.76
CA LYS A 212 -13.13 4.36 3.35
C LYS A 212 -11.66 4.10 2.99
N LEU A 213 -11.40 3.81 1.71
CA LEU A 213 -10.06 3.54 1.20
C LEU A 213 -9.25 4.84 1.07
N PRO A 214 -7.93 4.81 1.33
CA PRO A 214 -7.09 6.00 1.22
C PRO A 214 -6.83 6.42 -0.24
N PHE A 215 -7.13 5.55 -1.21
CA PHE A 215 -6.90 5.78 -2.63
C PHE A 215 -8.20 5.62 -3.42
N THR A 216 -8.43 6.52 -4.37
CA THR A 216 -9.59 6.48 -5.27
C THR A 216 -9.16 6.78 -6.69
N MET A 217 -9.52 5.91 -7.64
CA MET A 217 -9.36 6.18 -9.07
C MET A 217 -10.62 6.86 -9.60
N LEU A 218 -10.47 8.02 -10.27
CA LEU A 218 -11.60 8.76 -10.84
C LEU A 218 -11.71 8.53 -12.36
N ASN A 219 -10.58 8.40 -13.03
CA ASN A 219 -10.49 8.08 -14.46
C ASN A 219 -9.65 6.82 -14.65
N GLN A 220 -9.96 6.03 -15.68
CA GLN A 220 -9.28 4.77 -15.96
C GLN A 220 -7.75 4.92 -15.93
N GLY A 221 -7.10 4.17 -15.04
CA GLY A 221 -5.65 4.09 -14.91
C GLY A 221 -5.12 2.77 -15.45
N ARG A 222 -3.84 2.74 -15.83
CA ARG A 222 -3.15 1.55 -16.34
C ARG A 222 -1.84 1.33 -15.60
N ILE A 223 -1.58 0.10 -15.21
CA ILE A 223 -0.32 -0.34 -14.59
C ILE A 223 0.24 -1.47 -15.44
N THR A 224 1.49 -1.35 -15.86
CA THR A 224 2.23 -2.42 -16.54
C THR A 224 3.47 -2.77 -15.74
N GLY A 225 3.90 -4.01 -15.84
CA GLY A 225 5.07 -4.46 -15.12
C GLY A 225 5.70 -5.69 -15.74
N HIS A 226 7.01 -5.80 -15.57
CA HIS A 226 7.78 -6.98 -15.86
C HIS A 226 8.73 -7.22 -14.71
N TYR A 227 8.85 -8.45 -14.25
CA TYR A 227 9.80 -8.85 -13.22
C TYR A 227 10.43 -10.19 -13.54
N ASN A 228 11.75 -10.27 -13.37
CA ASN A 228 12.54 -11.48 -13.48
C ASN A 228 13.55 -11.54 -12.34
N ASN A 229 13.33 -12.44 -11.38
CA ASN A 229 14.19 -12.60 -10.21
C ASN A 229 15.51 -13.33 -10.48
N GLN A 230 15.60 -14.13 -11.56
CA GLN A 230 16.85 -14.79 -11.95
C GLN A 230 17.88 -13.79 -12.46
N TYR A 231 17.43 -12.80 -13.23
CA TYR A 231 18.28 -11.70 -13.72
C TYR A 231 18.27 -10.48 -12.79
N ASN A 232 17.50 -10.52 -11.70
CA ASN A 232 17.26 -9.36 -10.83
C ASN A 232 16.84 -8.12 -11.62
N ARG A 233 15.93 -8.26 -12.59
CA ARG A 233 15.45 -7.15 -13.44
C ARG A 233 13.96 -6.92 -13.24
N PHE A 234 13.57 -5.66 -13.09
CA PHE A 234 12.18 -5.23 -13.05
C PHE A 234 11.98 -3.93 -13.81
N ARG A 235 10.76 -3.73 -14.28
CA ARG A 235 10.26 -2.45 -14.76
C ARG A 235 8.77 -2.39 -14.46
N PHE A 236 8.34 -1.37 -13.74
CA PHE A 236 6.95 -1.06 -13.46
C PHE A 236 6.63 0.34 -13.97
N GLU A 237 5.47 0.49 -14.59
CA GLU A 237 4.98 1.75 -15.12
C GLU A 237 3.52 1.90 -14.76
N ALA A 238 3.13 3.08 -14.27
CA ALA A 238 1.75 3.38 -13.91
C ALA A 238 1.34 4.73 -14.48
N TYR A 239 0.25 4.73 -15.24
CA TYR A 239 -0.41 5.90 -15.78
C TYR A 239 -1.76 6.09 -15.08
N LEU A 240 -1.88 7.16 -14.29
CA LEU A 240 -3.03 7.44 -13.44
C LEU A 240 -3.57 8.83 -13.80
N PRO A 241 -4.52 8.95 -14.74
CA PRO A 241 -4.95 10.24 -15.27
C PRO A 241 -5.57 11.16 -14.23
N LYS A 242 -6.37 10.59 -13.31
CA LYS A 242 -7.04 11.33 -12.25
C LYS A 242 -7.37 10.42 -11.07
N PHE A 243 -6.87 10.77 -9.89
CA PHE A 243 -7.01 9.96 -8.67
C PHE A 243 -6.97 10.85 -7.42
N ASN A 244 -7.46 10.32 -6.30
CA ASN A 244 -7.37 10.96 -4.99
C ASN A 244 -6.50 10.12 -4.05
N ILE A 245 -5.70 10.80 -3.24
CA ILE A 245 -5.05 10.23 -2.05
C ILE A 245 -5.56 11.02 -0.84
N GLY A 246 -6.35 10.34 0.01
CA GLY A 246 -7.10 11.01 1.07
C GLY A 246 -8.01 12.10 0.50
N LYS A 247 -7.84 13.34 0.97
CA LYS A 247 -8.59 14.52 0.49
C LYS A 247 -7.95 15.24 -0.70
N SER A 248 -6.74 14.83 -1.09
CA SER A 248 -5.95 15.50 -2.12
C SER A 248 -6.23 14.87 -3.48
N MET A 249 -6.57 15.72 -4.46
CA MET A 249 -6.77 15.31 -5.85
C MET A 249 -5.47 15.44 -6.64
N PHE A 250 -5.22 14.48 -7.53
CA PHE A 250 -4.09 14.44 -8.44
C PHE A 250 -4.54 14.17 -9.87
N GLU A 251 -3.84 14.74 -10.83
CA GLU A 251 -4.01 14.54 -12.26
C GLU A 251 -2.68 14.27 -12.95
N SER A 252 -2.74 13.63 -14.13
CA SER A 252 -1.57 13.33 -14.96
C SER A 252 -0.46 12.59 -14.19
N GLY A 253 -0.87 11.66 -13.32
CA GLY A 253 0.05 10.78 -12.61
C GLY A 253 0.77 9.86 -13.56
N TYR A 254 2.10 9.89 -13.53
CA TYR A 254 2.93 8.97 -14.29
C TYR A 254 4.12 8.54 -13.43
N LEU A 255 4.25 7.23 -13.21
CA LEU A 255 5.30 6.61 -12.42
C LEU A 255 6.05 5.61 -13.30
N THR A 256 7.38 5.65 -13.27
CA THR A 256 8.24 4.56 -13.77
C THR A 256 9.21 4.16 -12.67
N CYS A 257 9.35 2.87 -12.42
CA CYS A 257 10.33 2.32 -11.50
C CYS A 257 11.00 1.10 -12.16
N ASP A 258 12.30 1.19 -12.39
CA ASP A 258 13.06 0.18 -13.13
C ASP A 258 14.51 0.10 -12.65
N ASN A 259 15.18 -1.00 -12.97
CA ASN A 259 16.60 -1.15 -12.72
C ASN A 259 17.32 -1.60 -14.01
N PRO A 260 17.73 -0.67 -14.89
CA PRO A 260 18.28 -1.02 -16.19
C PRO A 260 19.72 -1.52 -16.09
N GLU A 261 20.47 -1.03 -15.08
CA GLU A 261 21.89 -1.34 -14.87
C GLU A 261 22.17 -1.63 -13.38
N ASP A 262 23.11 -0.92 -12.76
CA ASP A 262 23.57 -1.10 -11.39
C ASP A 262 22.89 -0.16 -10.39
N LYS A 263 21.79 0.47 -10.78
CA LYS A 263 20.93 1.29 -9.92
C LYS A 263 19.44 1.04 -10.14
N VAL A 264 18.65 1.36 -9.12
CA VAL A 264 17.19 1.49 -9.22
C VAL A 264 16.87 2.95 -9.52
N ASN A 265 16.05 3.18 -10.55
CA ASN A 265 15.54 4.49 -10.91
C ASN A 265 14.04 4.53 -10.62
N LEU A 266 13.58 5.60 -9.99
CA LEU A 266 12.17 5.94 -9.89
C LEU A 266 11.96 7.35 -10.42
N LYS A 267 10.94 7.51 -11.28
CA LYS A 267 10.47 8.82 -11.74
C LYS A 267 8.98 8.89 -11.50
N LEU A 268 8.53 9.96 -10.88
CA LEU A 268 7.13 10.24 -10.62
C LEU A 268 6.81 11.66 -11.06
N LYS A 269 5.75 11.82 -11.85
CA LYS A 269 5.17 13.11 -12.19
C LYS A 269 3.70 13.12 -11.82
N ALA A 270 3.22 14.21 -11.24
CA ALA A 270 1.81 14.41 -10.96
C ALA A 270 1.50 15.90 -10.82
N THR A 271 0.24 16.26 -11.09
CA THR A 271 -0.30 17.59 -10.76
C THR A 271 -1.24 17.44 -9.58
N ASN A 272 -0.92 18.04 -8.44
CA ASN A 272 -1.79 18.07 -7.28
C ASN A 272 -2.67 19.33 -7.28
N TYR A 273 -3.91 19.20 -6.79
CA TYR A 273 -4.79 20.31 -6.47
C TYR A 273 -4.84 20.51 -4.96
N ASN A 274 -4.56 21.74 -4.51
CA ASN A 274 -4.77 22.08 -3.10
C ASN A 274 -6.25 22.43 -2.82
N ALA A 275 -6.58 22.67 -1.55
CA ALA A 275 -7.95 23.00 -1.12
C ALA A 275 -8.53 24.28 -1.78
N LYS A 276 -7.69 25.16 -2.33
CA LYS A 276 -8.09 26.38 -3.05
C LYS A 276 -8.19 26.18 -4.57
N GLY A 277 -8.02 24.94 -5.06
CA GLY A 277 -8.04 24.60 -6.49
C GLY A 277 -6.77 24.98 -7.26
N LEU A 278 -5.69 25.40 -6.57
CA LEU A 278 -4.43 25.74 -7.21
C LEU A 278 -3.67 24.48 -7.63
N ARG A 279 -3.02 24.56 -8.79
CA ARG A 279 -2.24 23.45 -9.36
C ARG A 279 -0.81 23.50 -8.87
N ASN A 280 -0.34 22.35 -8.42
CA ASN A 280 1.01 22.10 -7.96
C ASN A 280 1.61 21.01 -8.85
N TYR A 281 2.56 21.35 -9.70
CA TYR A 281 3.29 20.41 -10.53
C TYR A 281 4.40 19.78 -9.70
N MET A 282 4.44 18.44 -9.69
CA MET A 282 5.41 17.65 -8.93
C MET A 282 6.19 16.75 -9.90
N ASP A 283 7.52 16.77 -9.80
CA ASP A 283 8.44 15.85 -10.47
C ASP A 283 9.42 15.33 -9.40
N LEU A 284 9.42 14.02 -9.19
CA LEU A 284 10.30 13.32 -8.26
C LEU A 284 11.16 12.36 -9.05
N LYS A 285 12.48 12.44 -8.87
CA LYS A 285 13.45 11.49 -9.41
C LYS A 285 14.26 10.91 -8.26
N VAL A 286 14.40 9.60 -8.25
CA VAL A 286 15.14 8.87 -7.23
C VAL A 286 16.07 7.88 -7.90
N ASP A 287 17.34 7.90 -7.54
CA ASP A 287 18.34 6.90 -7.92
C ASP A 287 18.83 6.21 -6.63
N ALA A 288 18.74 4.89 -6.56
CA ALA A 288 19.23 4.11 -5.42
C ALA A 288 20.34 3.14 -5.83
N LYS A 289 21.50 3.23 -5.16
CA LYS A 289 22.69 2.40 -5.36
C LYS A 289 23.62 2.49 -4.15
N ASP A 290 24.33 1.42 -3.82
CA ASP A 290 25.38 1.38 -2.79
C ASP A 290 24.94 1.97 -1.42
N ASN A 291 23.75 1.59 -0.93
CA ASN A 291 23.14 2.15 0.29
C ASN A 291 22.87 3.67 0.25
N GLN A 292 22.95 4.28 -0.93
CA GLN A 292 22.70 5.70 -1.14
C GLN A 292 21.45 5.89 -2.00
N ILE A 293 20.57 6.80 -1.58
CA ILE A 293 19.41 7.26 -2.34
C ILE A 293 19.63 8.73 -2.70
N LYS A 294 19.79 9.03 -3.99
CA LYS A 294 19.81 10.39 -4.51
C LYS A 294 18.41 10.78 -4.91
N THR A 295 17.91 11.87 -4.35
CA THR A 295 16.55 12.36 -4.54
C THR A 295 16.59 13.75 -5.14
N GLN A 296 15.81 13.96 -6.21
CA GLN A 296 15.52 15.28 -6.77
C GLN A 296 14.02 15.49 -6.73
N ILE A 297 13.58 16.57 -6.07
CA ILE A 297 12.18 16.97 -5.99
C ILE A 297 12.07 18.34 -6.62
N SER A 298 11.32 18.41 -7.71
CA SER A 298 10.91 19.66 -8.33
C SER A 298 9.42 19.88 -8.06
N TRP A 299 9.09 21.02 -7.48
CA TRP A 299 7.74 21.47 -7.23
C TRP A 299 7.54 22.89 -7.75
N ALA A 300 6.42 23.15 -8.42
CA ALA A 300 6.07 24.50 -8.88
C ALA A 300 4.56 24.70 -8.82
N ASN A 301 4.11 25.91 -8.50
CA ASN A 301 2.70 26.29 -8.59
C ASN A 301 2.42 27.23 -9.77
N ASN A 302 1.13 27.44 -10.04
CA ASN A 302 0.64 28.34 -11.09
C ASN A 302 0.06 29.66 -10.55
N LYS A 303 0.53 30.14 -9.38
CA LYS A 303 0.08 31.42 -8.81
C LYS A 303 0.63 32.62 -9.60
N GLU A 304 0.04 33.80 -9.42
CA GLU A 304 0.59 35.07 -9.92
C GLU A 304 2.02 35.30 -9.44
N ARG A 305 2.27 34.98 -8.17
CA ARG A 305 3.61 34.98 -7.58
C ARG A 305 4.14 33.56 -7.52
N LEU A 306 5.26 33.32 -8.18
CA LEU A 306 5.83 32.00 -8.36
C LEU A 306 6.33 31.44 -7.02
N PHE A 307 5.93 30.20 -6.74
CA PHE A 307 6.65 29.38 -5.76
C PHE A 307 7.16 28.13 -6.47
N LYS A 308 8.46 27.92 -6.36
CA LYS A 308 9.17 26.81 -7.01
C LYS A 308 10.28 26.32 -6.10
N ALA A 309 10.44 25.01 -5.98
CA ALA A 309 11.55 24.39 -5.28
C ALA A 309 12.16 23.33 -6.19
N ASP A 310 13.48 23.36 -6.36
CA ASP A 310 14.26 22.29 -7.00
C ASP A 310 15.24 21.74 -5.97
N LEU A 311 14.77 20.81 -5.13
CA LEU A 311 15.52 20.26 -4.01
C LEU A 311 16.32 19.03 -4.45
N SER A 312 17.60 18.99 -4.10
CA SER A 312 18.46 17.85 -4.34
C SER A 312 19.06 17.37 -3.02
N ALA A 313 18.91 16.09 -2.73
CA ALA A 313 19.43 15.47 -1.51
C ALA A 313 20.05 14.11 -1.81
N SER A 314 21.03 13.73 -1.00
CA SER A 314 21.58 12.39 -0.99
C SER A 314 21.43 11.79 0.40
N THR A 315 20.78 10.64 0.51
CA THR A 315 20.59 9.92 1.76
C THR A 315 21.45 8.67 1.78
N LEU A 316 22.35 8.54 2.75
CA LEU A 316 23.20 7.39 2.98
C LEU A 316 22.69 6.60 4.19
N PHE A 317 22.57 5.28 4.03
CA PHE A 317 22.15 4.36 5.09
C PHE A 317 23.35 3.54 5.58
N ILE A 318 23.62 3.61 6.88
CA ILE A 318 24.77 2.99 7.52
C ILE A 318 24.27 2.04 8.61
N GLU A 319 24.69 0.79 8.50
CA GLU A 319 24.51 -0.21 9.56
C GLU A 319 25.65 -0.07 10.57
N GLU A 320 25.31 0.23 11.82
CA GLU A 320 26.26 0.32 12.92
C GLU A 320 26.17 -0.95 13.78
N GLU A 321 27.23 -1.76 13.73
CA GLU A 321 27.38 -2.92 14.62
C GLU A 321 27.52 -2.46 16.08
N GLN A 322 26.82 -3.13 16.98
CA GLN A 322 26.89 -2.86 18.41
C GLN A 322 27.60 -4.02 19.11
N GLU A 323 28.44 -3.72 20.11
CA GLU A 323 29.10 -4.75 20.92
C GLU A 323 28.10 -5.72 21.59
N LYS A 324 26.90 -5.23 21.92
CA LYS A 324 25.77 -6.01 22.41
C LYS A 324 24.46 -5.44 21.87
N GLY A 325 23.75 -6.21 21.05
CA GLY A 325 22.40 -5.86 20.58
C GLY A 325 22.24 -6.00 19.07
N PRO A 326 21.04 -5.69 18.54
CA PRO A 326 20.82 -5.66 17.10
C PRO A 326 21.61 -4.50 16.47
N THR A 327 22.04 -4.68 15.23
CA THR A 327 22.58 -3.62 14.37
C THR A 327 21.62 -2.44 14.35
N LYS A 328 22.15 -1.23 14.46
CA LYS A 328 21.35 -0.01 14.40
C LYS A 328 21.54 0.68 13.06
N LEU A 329 20.49 1.39 12.62
CA LEU A 329 20.52 2.14 11.38
C LEU A 329 20.80 3.61 11.68
N ARG A 330 21.91 4.13 11.13
CA ARG A 330 22.18 5.56 11.02
C ARG A 330 21.84 6.01 9.61
N THR A 331 21.09 7.10 9.50
CA THR A 331 20.72 7.73 8.22
C THR A 331 21.35 9.11 8.14
N GLU A 332 22.12 9.38 7.10
CA GLU A 332 22.73 10.68 6.83
C GLU A 332 22.10 11.28 5.57
N ILE A 333 21.50 12.45 5.69
CA ILE A 333 20.84 13.16 4.58
C ILE A 333 21.68 14.40 4.30
N SER A 334 22.40 14.41 3.19
CA SER A 334 23.12 15.58 2.69
C SER A 334 22.25 16.33 1.70
N LEU A 335 21.83 17.54 2.08
CA LEU A 335 21.16 18.48 1.18
C LEU A 335 22.22 19.16 0.31
N ASN A 336 21.99 19.21 -1.00
CA ASN A 336 22.81 19.95 -1.93
C ASN A 336 22.33 21.39 -2.04
N GLU A 337 23.21 22.27 -2.48
CA GLU A 337 22.82 23.64 -2.81
C GLU A 337 21.66 23.64 -3.82
N SER A 338 20.57 24.30 -3.46
CA SER A 338 19.31 24.21 -4.19
C SER A 338 18.61 25.58 -4.25
N PRO A 339 18.12 26.00 -5.43
CA PRO A 339 17.34 27.23 -5.54
C PRO A 339 15.92 27.02 -5.01
N LEU A 340 15.41 28.03 -4.31
CA LEU A 340 14.05 28.10 -3.80
C LEU A 340 13.46 29.45 -4.18
N ILE A 341 12.42 29.45 -5.03
CA ILE A 341 11.70 30.67 -5.36
C ILE A 341 10.51 30.77 -4.41
N LEU A 342 10.51 31.81 -3.57
CA LEU A 342 9.40 32.18 -2.72
C LEU A 342 8.91 33.56 -3.14
N ASN A 343 7.67 33.65 -3.60
CA ASN A 343 7.04 34.93 -3.88
C ASN A 343 7.88 35.78 -4.87
N ASP A 344 8.30 35.15 -5.98
CA ASP A 344 9.19 35.70 -7.03
C ASP A 344 10.62 36.05 -6.59
N SER A 345 10.96 35.86 -5.32
CA SER A 345 12.31 36.08 -4.79
C SER A 345 13.10 34.77 -4.77
N THR A 346 14.33 34.81 -5.27
CA THR A 346 15.24 33.66 -5.26
C THR A 346 15.96 33.57 -3.91
N TRP A 347 15.69 32.49 -3.20
CA TRP A 347 16.42 32.04 -2.03
C TRP A 347 17.35 30.89 -2.41
N HIS A 348 18.42 30.73 -1.65
CA HIS A 348 19.43 29.70 -1.80
C HIS A 348 19.46 28.84 -0.54
N ILE A 349 19.16 27.55 -0.71
CA ILE A 349 19.39 26.55 0.32
C ILE A 349 20.87 26.17 0.23
N ALA A 350 21.61 26.34 1.32
CA ALA A 350 23.01 25.94 1.37
C ALA A 350 23.16 24.43 1.60
N PRO A 351 24.31 23.84 1.26
CA PRO A 351 24.63 22.47 1.64
C PRO A 351 24.52 22.28 3.15
N SER A 352 23.86 21.21 3.58
CA SER A 352 23.65 20.90 4.99
C SER A 352 23.47 19.41 5.20
N THR A 353 23.64 18.95 6.44
CA THR A 353 23.52 17.53 6.79
C THR A 353 22.48 17.34 7.88
N ILE A 354 21.61 16.35 7.70
CA ILE A 354 20.66 15.90 8.71
C ILE A 354 21.00 14.44 9.04
N THR A 355 21.24 14.14 10.30
CA THR A 355 21.58 12.79 10.76
C THR A 355 20.45 12.26 11.64
N ILE A 356 19.93 11.07 11.30
CA ILE A 356 18.92 10.37 12.09
C ILE A 356 19.54 9.10 12.63
N ALA A 357 19.71 9.02 13.94
CA ALA A 357 20.26 7.85 14.64
C ALA A 357 19.73 7.80 16.07
N ASP A 358 19.40 6.61 16.57
CA ASP A 358 19.06 6.40 17.98
C ASP A 358 17.94 7.30 18.53
N GLY A 359 16.95 7.60 17.69
CA GLY A 359 15.84 8.49 18.05
C GLY A 359 16.22 9.96 18.19
N LYS A 360 17.43 10.33 17.76
CA LYS A 360 17.92 11.70 17.64
C LYS A 360 17.91 12.15 16.18
N ILE A 361 17.61 13.43 15.96
CA ILE A 361 17.73 14.11 14.68
C ILE A 361 18.74 15.25 14.88
N GLY A 362 19.94 15.09 14.35
CA GLY A 362 20.96 16.14 14.29
C GLY A 362 20.80 16.96 13.01
N ILE A 363 20.86 18.28 13.11
CA ILE A 363 20.81 19.22 11.99
C ILE A 363 22.11 20.03 12.03
N GLN A 364 22.87 19.98 10.93
CA GLN A 364 24.15 20.67 10.77
C GLN A 364 24.04 21.68 9.64
N ASP A 365 24.17 22.97 9.99
CA ASP A 365 24.25 24.10 9.06
C ASP A 365 23.11 24.20 8.03
N PHE A 366 21.89 23.80 8.40
CA PHE A 366 20.75 24.04 7.52
C PHE A 366 20.53 25.54 7.40
N SER A 367 20.69 26.09 6.19
CA SER A 367 20.43 27.50 5.95
C SER A 367 19.75 27.77 4.62
N VAL A 368 18.88 28.77 4.63
CA VAL A 368 18.16 29.28 3.47
C VAL A 368 18.31 30.79 3.49
N SER A 369 18.85 31.37 2.42
CA SER A 369 19.21 32.80 2.41
C SER A 369 18.87 33.52 1.10
N ASN A 370 18.65 34.82 1.19
CA ASN A 370 18.51 35.73 0.06
C ASN A 370 19.22 37.04 0.39
N GLY A 371 20.40 37.25 -0.18
CA GLY A 371 21.24 38.41 0.12
C GLY A 371 21.63 38.45 1.61
N THR A 372 21.12 39.43 2.34
CA THR A 372 21.38 39.57 3.79
C THR A 372 20.33 38.92 4.68
N GLU A 373 19.24 38.43 4.10
CA GLU A 373 18.14 37.75 4.79
C GLU A 373 18.45 36.26 4.89
N TYR A 374 18.22 35.65 6.05
CA TYR A 374 18.45 34.21 6.20
C TYR A 374 17.62 33.58 7.31
N LEU A 375 17.41 32.27 7.16
CA LEU A 375 17.03 31.34 8.22
C LEU A 375 18.14 30.31 8.33
N HIS A 376 18.66 30.11 9.54
CA HIS A 376 19.66 29.08 9.87
C HIS A 376 19.14 28.21 11.01
N MET A 377 19.38 26.91 10.92
CA MET A 377 19.03 25.92 11.92
C MET A 377 20.21 24.99 12.20
N GLU A 378 20.49 24.77 13.48
CA GLU A 378 21.55 23.89 13.93
C GLU A 378 21.21 23.29 15.30
N GLY A 379 21.53 22.03 15.52
CA GLY A 379 21.38 21.40 16.82
C GLY A 379 20.84 19.98 16.75
N THR A 380 20.25 19.51 17.83
CA THR A 380 19.74 18.14 17.97
C THR A 380 18.32 18.15 18.53
N VAL A 381 17.44 17.34 17.94
CA VAL A 381 16.09 17.08 18.42
C VAL A 381 16.01 15.64 18.90
N SER A 382 15.65 15.41 20.16
CA SER A 382 15.42 14.08 20.71
C SER A 382 14.51 14.11 21.94
N LYS A 383 14.30 12.95 22.58
CA LYS A 383 13.59 12.82 23.87
C LYS A 383 14.38 13.35 25.05
N ASP A 384 15.67 13.64 24.87
CA ASP A 384 16.49 14.26 25.90
C ASP A 384 16.16 15.77 25.94
N PRO A 385 15.59 16.29 27.04
CA PRO A 385 15.25 17.72 27.14
C PRO A 385 16.48 18.63 27.16
N ALA A 386 17.69 18.08 27.32
CA ALA A 386 18.95 18.83 27.21
C ALA A 386 19.39 19.04 25.75
N ASP A 387 18.88 18.25 24.79
CA ASP A 387 19.15 18.47 23.38
C ASP A 387 18.41 19.74 22.90
N THR A 388 19.13 20.60 22.19
CA THR A 388 18.64 21.92 21.79
C THR A 388 18.69 22.11 20.28
N LEU A 389 17.70 22.81 19.74
CA LEU A 389 17.69 23.29 18.36
C LEU A 389 17.78 24.81 18.35
N LEU A 390 18.87 25.32 17.78
CA LEU A 390 19.04 26.73 17.48
C LEU A 390 18.33 27.08 16.17
N LEU A 391 17.52 28.13 16.20
CA LEU A 391 16.93 28.76 15.03
C LEU A 391 17.35 30.22 15.01
N ASP A 392 18.13 30.61 14.02
CA ASP A 392 18.57 32.00 13.81
C ASP A 392 17.90 32.60 12.57
N LEU A 393 17.23 33.74 12.75
CA LEU A 393 16.49 34.44 11.71
C LEU A 393 17.07 35.84 11.55
N LYS A 394 17.24 36.27 10.30
CA LYS A 394 17.55 37.65 9.97
C LYS A 394 16.64 38.16 8.89
N GLN A 395 15.80 39.13 9.25
CA GLN A 395 14.89 39.82 8.35
C GLN A 395 13.96 38.90 7.55
N VAL A 396 13.55 37.76 8.12
CA VAL A 396 12.66 36.80 7.46
C VAL A 396 11.22 37.29 7.53
N GLU A 397 10.54 37.37 6.38
CA GLU A 397 9.13 37.78 6.33
C GLU A 397 8.25 36.73 7.00
N LEU A 398 7.52 37.12 8.05
CA LEU A 398 6.70 36.23 8.85
C LEU A 398 5.55 35.60 8.05
N SER A 399 5.07 36.28 7.00
CA SER A 399 4.03 35.74 6.12
C SER A 399 4.46 34.41 5.47
N TYR A 400 5.76 34.21 5.20
CA TYR A 400 6.24 32.94 4.64
C TYR A 400 6.04 31.78 5.62
N ILE A 401 6.30 32.00 6.91
CA ILE A 401 6.16 30.98 7.95
C ILE A 401 4.69 30.62 8.16
N PHE A 402 3.81 31.62 8.25
CA PHE A 402 2.38 31.39 8.48
C PHE A 402 1.69 30.72 7.29
N ASP A 403 2.07 31.08 6.05
CA ASP A 403 1.55 30.45 4.84
C ASP A 403 1.92 28.96 4.77
N ILE A 404 3.13 28.59 5.20
CA ILE A 404 3.59 27.19 5.24
C ILE A 404 2.86 26.42 6.34
N LEU A 405 2.74 26.98 7.54
CA LEU A 405 2.12 26.32 8.69
C LEU A 405 0.59 26.33 8.66
N ASN A 406 -0.01 27.01 7.68
CA ASN A 406 -1.46 27.15 7.50
C ASN A 406 -2.17 27.55 8.81
N ILE A 407 -1.53 28.41 9.62
CA ILE A 407 -2.07 28.90 10.90
C ILE A 407 -3.12 29.97 10.59
N PRO A 408 -4.42 29.70 10.80
CA PRO A 408 -5.44 30.72 10.68
C PRO A 408 -5.49 31.42 12.03
N VAL A 409 -4.97 32.64 12.12
CA VAL A 409 -5.33 33.74 13.05
C VAL A 409 -4.08 34.57 13.40
N LEU A 410 -4.25 35.90 13.26
CA LEU A 410 -3.27 36.99 13.39
C LEU A 410 -2.21 37.02 12.27
N GLN A 411 -2.53 37.71 11.18
CA GLN A 411 -1.57 38.12 10.16
C GLN A 411 -0.60 39.15 10.75
N PHE A 412 0.39 38.70 11.50
CA PHE A 412 1.55 39.52 11.79
C PHE A 412 2.32 39.69 10.48
N ALA A 413 2.32 40.91 9.95
CA ALA A 413 3.13 41.30 8.81
C ALA A 413 4.47 41.87 9.33
N GLY A 414 5.53 41.71 8.55
CA GLY A 414 6.85 42.25 8.86
C GLY A 414 7.92 41.18 8.94
N LYS A 415 9.15 41.66 9.11
CA LYS A 415 10.36 40.86 9.10
C LYS A 415 10.83 40.56 10.52
N ALA A 416 11.11 39.30 10.81
CA ALA A 416 11.64 38.85 12.08
C ALA A 416 13.17 38.73 12.01
N THR A 417 13.84 39.23 13.04
CA THR A 417 15.25 39.00 13.32
C THR A 417 15.37 38.55 14.76
N GLY A 418 16.07 37.45 15.01
CA GLY A 418 16.27 36.94 16.35
C GLY A 418 16.73 35.49 16.35
N THR A 419 17.27 35.10 17.49
CA THR A 419 17.80 33.77 17.73
C THR A 419 16.94 33.07 18.78
N PHE A 420 16.46 31.88 18.48
CA PHE A 420 15.61 31.06 19.34
C PHE A 420 16.36 29.79 19.68
N ASN A 421 16.39 29.44 20.96
CA ASN A 421 16.89 28.14 21.40
C ASN A 421 15.70 27.31 21.87
N ILE A 422 15.43 26.21 21.17
CA ILE A 422 14.24 25.40 21.36
C ILE A 422 14.65 24.07 21.99
N THR A 423 13.98 23.71 23.09
CA THR A 423 14.20 22.47 23.85
C THR A 423 12.89 21.71 23.98
N ASP A 424 12.97 20.41 24.28
CA ASP A 424 11.79 19.56 24.56
C ASP A 424 10.78 19.50 23.40
N LEU A 425 11.29 19.20 22.20
CA LEU A 425 10.54 19.21 20.92
C LEU A 425 9.81 17.89 20.59
N TYR A 426 9.86 16.88 21.47
CA TYR A 426 9.40 15.51 21.17
C TYR A 426 8.00 15.19 21.68
#